data_AF-A0A7X0DGM5-F1
#
_entry.id   AF-A0A7X0DGM5-F1
#
_cell.length_a   1.000
_cell.length_b   1.000
_cell.length_c   1.000
_cell.angle_alpha   90.00
_cell.angle_beta   90.00
_cell.angle_gamma   90.00
#
_symmetry.space_group_name_H-M   'P 1'
#
loop_
_entity.id
_entity.type
_entity.pdbx_description
1 polymer ?
#
loop_
_entity_poly.entity_id
_entity_poly.type
_entity_poly.pdbx_seq_one_letter_code
_entity_poly.pdbx_strand_id
1 'polypeptide(L)'
;MLHARHASLAIVGTGRDPARAETALTVSEDIIFASGRPSILLPATWPGDSAIPETIVIGWNASREAARAIADSMAFLTTARAVHVVVVPEPKVARLLGEDPGSDIALHLARHGIRVTLDRLEGDNAGDLILSRAEELGADMMVMGAYGQSRITEFVFGSATRTILANPTVPIFLSR
;
A
#
# COMPACT_ATOMS: atom_id res chain seq x y z
N MET A 1 -3.97 -19.33 -6.93
CA MET A 1 -4.48 -18.99 -5.57
C MET A 1 -4.13 -20.01 -4.48
N LEU A 2 -4.29 -21.33 -4.68
CA LEU A 2 -3.99 -22.34 -3.63
C LEU A 2 -2.56 -22.26 -3.05
N HIS A 3 -1.57 -21.93 -3.88
CA HIS A 3 -0.19 -21.77 -3.44
C HIS A 3 0.00 -20.63 -2.43
N ALA A 4 -0.70 -19.50 -2.62
CA ALA A 4 -0.56 -18.34 -1.76
C ALA A 4 -0.94 -18.64 -0.30
N ARG A 5 -1.93 -19.52 -0.05
CA ARG A 5 -2.33 -19.91 1.32
C ARG A 5 -1.20 -20.53 2.14
N HIS A 6 -0.26 -21.17 1.45
CA HIS A 6 0.89 -21.87 2.03
C HIS A 6 2.17 -21.01 2.00
N ALA A 7 2.07 -19.73 1.62
CA ALA A 7 3.17 -18.78 1.60
C ALA A 7 2.93 -17.64 2.60
N SER A 8 4.01 -16.95 2.99
CA SER A 8 3.91 -15.75 3.83
C SER A 8 3.59 -14.49 3.01
N LEU A 9 3.85 -14.51 1.69
CA LEU A 9 3.72 -13.38 0.78
C LEU A 9 3.50 -13.90 -0.65
N ALA A 10 2.63 -13.24 -1.41
CA ALA A 10 2.48 -13.47 -2.85
C ALA A 10 3.10 -12.30 -3.64
N ILE A 11 3.94 -12.60 -4.65
CA ILE A 11 4.46 -11.58 -5.56
C ILE A 11 3.79 -11.77 -6.91
N VAL A 12 3.26 -10.68 -7.47
CA VAL A 12 2.38 -10.75 -8.62
C VAL A 12 2.69 -9.64 -9.59
N GLY A 13 2.95 -9.99 -10.85
CA GLY A 13 3.10 -9.00 -11.90
C GLY A 13 1.78 -8.74 -12.60
N THR A 14 1.53 -7.49 -13.00
CA THR A 14 0.58 -7.20 -14.08
C THR A 14 1.15 -7.78 -15.37
N GLY A 15 0.48 -8.77 -15.97
CA GLY A 15 1.02 -9.53 -17.09
C GLY A 15 1.64 -8.65 -18.19
N ARG A 16 2.82 -9.06 -18.70
CA ARG A 16 3.51 -8.38 -19.82
C ARG A 16 2.80 -8.52 -21.17
N ASP A 17 1.84 -9.44 -21.26
CA ASP A 17 1.06 -9.74 -22.47
C ASP A 17 -0.28 -8.99 -22.42
N PRO A 18 -0.52 -8.00 -23.31
CA PRO A 18 -1.78 -7.26 -23.37
C PRO A 18 -3.01 -8.16 -23.57
N ALA A 19 -2.85 -9.32 -24.22
CA ALA A 19 -3.95 -10.25 -24.48
C ALA A 19 -4.36 -11.10 -23.26
N ARG A 20 -3.52 -11.11 -22.22
CA ARG A 20 -3.76 -11.78 -20.92
C ARG A 20 -3.63 -10.82 -19.74
N ALA A 21 -3.61 -9.52 -20.02
CA ALA A 21 -3.45 -8.48 -19.01
C ALA A 21 -4.75 -8.35 -18.21
N GLU A 22 -4.88 -9.16 -17.16
CA GLU A 22 -5.75 -8.79 -16.05
C GLU A 22 -5.19 -7.51 -15.42
N THR A 23 -6.08 -6.61 -15.02
CA THR A 23 -5.66 -5.35 -14.40
C THR A 23 -4.96 -5.66 -13.08
N ALA A 24 -3.98 -4.82 -12.70
CA ALA A 24 -3.37 -4.82 -11.37
C ALA A 24 -4.42 -4.91 -10.26
N LEU A 25 -5.54 -4.23 -10.47
CA LEU A 25 -6.73 -4.26 -9.63
C LEU A 25 -7.25 -5.70 -9.52
N THR A 26 -7.72 -6.31 -10.61
CA THR A 26 -8.34 -7.66 -10.63
C THR A 26 -7.44 -8.72 -10.00
N VAL A 27 -6.15 -8.72 -10.35
CA VAL A 27 -5.21 -9.71 -9.84
C VAL A 27 -4.96 -9.53 -8.35
N SER A 28 -4.87 -8.28 -7.89
CA SER A 28 -4.70 -7.97 -6.46
C SER A 28 -5.96 -8.33 -5.67
N GLU A 29 -7.15 -8.07 -6.20
CA GLU A 29 -8.43 -8.44 -5.59
C GLU A 29 -8.47 -9.96 -5.34
N ASP A 30 -8.27 -10.73 -6.40
CA ASP A 30 -8.32 -12.19 -6.33
C ASP A 30 -7.33 -12.76 -5.32
N ILE A 31 -6.10 -12.24 -5.27
CA ILE A 31 -5.06 -12.76 -4.39
C ILE A 31 -5.30 -12.33 -2.95
N ILE A 32 -5.57 -11.06 -2.69
CA ILE A 32 -5.79 -10.54 -1.33
C ILE A 32 -7.04 -11.16 -0.73
N PHE A 33 -8.16 -11.18 -1.46
CA PHE A 33 -9.42 -11.70 -0.95
C PHE A 33 -9.42 -13.23 -0.83
N ALA A 34 -8.93 -13.98 -1.84
CA ALA A 34 -9.02 -15.44 -1.80
C ALA A 34 -7.94 -16.13 -0.96
N SER A 35 -6.75 -15.53 -0.83
CA SER A 35 -5.63 -16.15 -0.10
C SER A 35 -5.53 -15.74 1.37
N GLY A 36 -5.92 -14.50 1.70
CA GLY A 36 -5.72 -13.94 3.05
C GLY A 36 -4.26 -13.70 3.42
N ARG A 37 -3.36 -13.66 2.43
CA ARG A 37 -1.96 -13.28 2.59
C ARG A 37 -1.71 -11.90 2.03
N PRO A 38 -0.70 -11.17 2.54
CA PRO A 38 -0.24 -9.96 1.88
C PRO A 38 0.28 -10.28 0.47
N SER A 39 0.24 -9.28 -0.40
CA SER A 39 0.75 -9.38 -1.76
C SER A 39 1.60 -8.19 -2.14
N ILE A 40 2.66 -8.41 -2.92
CA ILE A 40 3.36 -7.36 -3.67
C ILE A 40 2.87 -7.41 -5.10
N LEU A 41 2.25 -6.33 -5.54
CA LEU A 41 1.94 -6.07 -6.93
C LEU A 41 3.14 -5.38 -7.58
N LEU A 42 3.70 -5.97 -8.63
CA LEU A 42 4.78 -5.40 -9.43
C LEU A 42 4.20 -4.66 -10.64
N PRO A 43 4.63 -3.41 -10.88
CA PRO A 43 4.22 -2.68 -12.08
C PRO A 43 4.78 -3.35 -13.35
N ALA A 44 4.09 -3.18 -14.49
CA ALA A 44 4.53 -3.76 -15.77
C ALA A 44 5.93 -3.27 -16.20
N THR A 45 6.29 -2.06 -15.76
CA THR A 45 7.58 -1.41 -16.00
C THR A 45 8.69 -1.85 -15.05
N TRP A 46 8.41 -2.75 -14.10
CA TRP A 46 9.41 -3.22 -13.13
C TRP A 46 10.57 -3.94 -13.84
N PRO A 47 11.83 -3.50 -13.62
CA PRO A 47 12.98 -4.01 -14.36
C PRO A 47 13.38 -5.44 -13.94
N GLY A 48 12.97 -5.89 -12.75
CA GLY A 48 13.12 -7.28 -12.30
C GLY A 48 14.43 -7.61 -11.60
N ASP A 49 15.37 -6.67 -11.55
CA ASP A 49 16.70 -6.78 -10.92
C ASP A 49 16.91 -5.77 -9.77
N SER A 50 15.85 -5.09 -9.33
CA SER A 50 15.94 -4.08 -8.29
C SER A 50 16.31 -4.66 -6.92
N ALA A 51 17.07 -3.87 -6.17
CA ALA A 51 17.47 -4.17 -4.79
C ALA A 51 16.26 -4.18 -3.84
N ILE A 52 16.51 -4.60 -2.59
CA ILE A 52 15.54 -4.47 -1.49
C ILE A 52 15.14 -2.98 -1.37
N PRO A 53 13.84 -2.64 -1.22
CA PRO A 53 13.39 -1.25 -1.10
C PRO A 53 14.12 -0.49 0.01
N GLU A 54 14.70 0.66 -0.32
CA GLU A 54 15.38 1.52 0.65
C GLU A 54 14.49 2.67 1.11
N THR A 55 13.65 3.20 0.22
CA THR A 55 12.69 4.26 0.50
C THR A 55 11.28 3.71 0.36
N ILE A 56 10.53 3.66 1.47
CA ILE A 56 9.18 3.09 1.48
C ILE A 56 8.16 4.17 1.86
N VAL A 57 7.11 4.30 1.06
CA VAL A 57 5.96 5.16 1.37
C VAL A 57 4.81 4.32 1.91
N ILE A 58 4.22 4.73 3.02
CA ILE A 58 3.06 4.11 3.65
C ILE A 58 1.86 5.03 3.48
N GLY A 59 0.82 4.57 2.78
CA GLY A 59 -0.47 5.26 2.75
C GLY A 59 -1.28 4.97 4.02
N TRP A 60 -1.49 6.00 4.86
CA TRP A 60 -2.15 5.84 6.15
C TRP A 60 -3.49 6.58 6.23
N ASN A 61 -4.55 5.83 6.52
CA ASN A 61 -5.91 6.33 6.73
C ASN A 61 -6.57 5.84 8.02
N ALA A 62 -5.78 5.27 8.95
CA ALA A 62 -6.24 4.64 10.19
C ALA A 62 -7.25 3.48 10.03
N SER A 63 -7.39 2.91 8.83
CA SER A 63 -8.16 1.69 8.63
C SER A 63 -7.48 0.45 9.22
N ARG A 64 -8.27 -0.59 9.49
CA ARG A 64 -7.74 -1.89 9.93
C ARG A 64 -6.79 -2.49 8.90
N GLU A 65 -7.08 -2.32 7.60
CA GLU A 65 -6.26 -2.83 6.51
C GLU A 65 -4.92 -2.10 6.42
N ALA A 66 -4.90 -0.77 6.62
CA ALA A 66 -3.65 -0.01 6.66
C ALA A 66 -2.77 -0.45 7.84
N ALA A 67 -3.36 -0.65 9.03
CA ALA A 67 -2.65 -1.18 10.18
C ALA A 67 -2.11 -2.60 9.94
N ARG A 68 -2.89 -3.45 9.27
CA ARG A 68 -2.46 -4.79 8.88
C ARG A 68 -1.32 -4.78 7.87
N ALA A 69 -1.41 -3.92 6.85
CA ALA A 69 -0.35 -3.77 5.84
C ALA A 69 0.98 -3.34 6.46
N ILE A 70 0.96 -2.44 7.43
CA ILE A 70 2.14 -2.08 8.21
C ILE A 70 2.68 -3.30 8.97
N ALA A 71 1.83 -4.00 9.71
CA ALA A 71 2.24 -5.17 10.49
C ALA A 71 2.85 -6.29 9.62
N ASP A 72 2.29 -6.53 8.43
CA ASP A 72 2.76 -7.57 7.50
C ASP A 72 4.03 -7.17 6.74
N SER A 73 4.28 -5.86 6.56
CA SER A 73 5.44 -5.34 5.83
C SER A 73 6.65 -5.04 6.72
N MET A 74 6.57 -5.30 8.03
CA MET A 74 7.63 -4.96 9.00
C MET A 74 9.03 -5.42 8.58
N ALA A 75 9.15 -6.59 7.94
CA ALA A 75 10.44 -7.09 7.44
C ALA A 75 11.11 -6.13 6.43
N PHE A 76 10.33 -5.47 5.57
CA PHE A 76 10.83 -4.44 4.64
C PHE A 76 11.06 -3.12 5.37
N LEU A 77 10.12 -2.71 6.23
CA LEU A 77 10.19 -1.43 6.93
C LEU A 77 11.41 -1.31 7.85
N THR A 78 11.79 -2.41 8.53
CA THR A 78 12.95 -2.41 9.44
C THR A 78 14.30 -2.34 8.73
N THR A 79 14.37 -2.73 7.45
CA THR A 79 15.61 -2.69 6.65
C THR A 79 15.70 -1.44 5.79
N ALA A 80 14.61 -0.70 5.63
CA ALA A 80 14.55 0.50 4.80
C ALA A 80 15.43 1.63 5.38
N ARG A 81 16.10 2.36 4.49
CA ARG A 81 16.87 3.56 4.83
C ARG A 81 15.95 4.71 5.23
N ALA A 82 14.77 4.81 4.63
CA ALA A 82 13.78 5.82 4.94
C ALA A 82 12.36 5.28 4.77
N VAL A 83 11.48 5.61 5.72
CA VAL A 83 10.06 5.31 5.67
C VAL A 83 9.27 6.61 5.78
N HIS A 84 8.29 6.80 4.91
CA HIS A 84 7.43 7.97 4.90
C HIS A 84 5.99 7.54 5.16
N VAL A 85 5.40 7.97 6.27
CA VAL A 85 3.96 7.81 6.50
C VAL A 85 3.27 9.00 5.87
N VAL A 86 2.49 8.75 4.81
CA VAL A 86 1.73 9.78 4.11
C VAL A 86 0.27 9.71 4.56
N VAL A 87 -0.23 10.83 5.06
CA VAL A 87 -1.62 10.99 5.51
C VAL A 87 -2.29 12.05 4.67
N VAL A 88 -3.41 11.69 4.04
CA VAL A 88 -4.31 12.63 3.38
C VAL A 88 -5.66 12.56 4.10
N PRO A 89 -5.99 13.52 4.98
CA PRO A 89 -7.24 13.47 5.73
C PRO A 89 -8.46 13.63 4.80
N GLU A 90 -9.17 12.52 4.54
CA GLU A 90 -10.46 12.57 3.85
C GLU A 90 -11.61 12.69 4.87
N PRO A 91 -12.68 13.47 4.59
CA PRO A 91 -13.81 13.65 5.52
C PRO A 91 -14.43 12.35 6.04
N LYS A 92 -14.41 11.29 5.22
CA LYS A 92 -14.98 9.96 5.56
C LYS A 92 -14.19 9.21 6.64
N VAL A 93 -12.89 9.47 6.76
CA VAL A 93 -11.98 8.77 7.69
C VAL A 93 -11.36 9.71 8.72
N ALA A 94 -11.60 11.02 8.62
CA ALA A 94 -11.05 12.03 9.53
C ALA A 94 -11.25 11.69 11.02
N ARG A 95 -12.39 11.10 11.39
CA ARG A 95 -12.67 10.69 12.78
C ARG A 95 -11.75 9.58 13.30
N LEU A 96 -11.18 8.76 12.43
CA LEU A 96 -10.28 7.66 12.80
C LEU A 96 -8.83 8.15 13.01
N LEU A 97 -8.48 9.31 12.46
CA LEU A 97 -7.11 9.81 12.45
C LEU A 97 -6.71 10.51 13.76
N GLY A 98 -7.66 10.82 14.64
CA GLY A 98 -7.42 11.53 15.89
C GLY A 98 -7.11 13.02 15.70
N GLU A 99 -6.64 13.68 16.76
CA GLU A 99 -6.32 15.11 16.76
C GLU A 99 -5.02 15.44 16.01
N ASP A 100 -4.08 14.50 15.97
CA ASP A 100 -2.77 14.66 15.31
C ASP A 100 -2.52 13.52 14.29
N PRO A 101 -3.13 13.60 13.09
CA PRO A 101 -3.16 12.50 12.13
C PRO A 101 -1.80 11.90 11.81
N GLY A 102 -1.65 10.60 12.09
CA GLY A 102 -0.45 9.83 11.77
C GLY A 102 0.67 9.87 12.81
N SER A 103 0.58 10.69 13.86
CA SER A 103 1.64 10.78 14.88
C SER A 103 1.82 9.49 15.68
N ASP A 104 0.73 8.86 16.10
CA ASP A 104 0.80 7.63 16.88
C ASP A 104 1.40 6.47 16.09
N ILE A 105 1.08 6.36 14.79
CA ILE A 105 1.64 5.32 13.94
C ILE A 105 3.12 5.61 13.63
N ALA A 106 3.50 6.87 13.43
CA ALA A 106 4.90 7.26 13.28
C ALA A 106 5.69 6.92 14.56
N LEU A 107 5.16 7.23 15.74
CA LEU A 107 5.79 6.86 17.01
C LEU A 107 5.89 5.33 17.18
N HIS A 108 4.86 4.59 16.78
CA HIS A 108 4.89 3.13 16.78
C HIS A 108 6.03 2.58 15.90
N LEU A 109 6.16 3.05 14.67
CA LEU A 109 7.24 2.65 13.76
C LEU A 109 8.62 3.04 14.30
N ALA A 110 8.76 4.25 14.84
CA ALA A 110 10.01 4.70 15.45
C ALA A 110 10.46 3.80 16.62
N ARG A 111 9.52 3.27 17.43
CA ARG A 111 9.81 2.30 18.50
C ARG A 111 10.34 0.96 17.97
N HIS A 112 10.09 0.63 16.72
CA HIS A 112 10.68 -0.52 16.02
C HIS A 112 12.03 -0.21 15.37
N GLY A 113 12.62 0.97 15.63
CA GLY A 113 13.90 1.39 15.07
C GLY A 113 13.83 1.90 13.63
N ILE A 114 12.63 2.14 13.12
CA ILE A 114 12.40 2.60 11.74
C ILE A 114 12.64 4.12 11.67
N ARG A 115 13.44 4.56 10.69
CA ARG A 115 13.60 5.99 10.38
C ARG A 115 12.37 6.50 9.63
N VAL A 116 11.38 6.96 10.38
CA VAL A 116 10.10 7.39 9.85
C VAL A 116 9.98 8.92 9.81
N THR A 117 9.45 9.42 8.70
CA THR A 117 9.00 10.80 8.51
C THR A 117 7.49 10.80 8.31
N LEU A 118 6.78 11.75 8.91
CA LEU A 118 5.35 11.92 8.74
C LEU A 118 5.08 13.06 7.75
N ASP A 119 4.43 12.74 6.63
CA ASP A 119 4.02 13.67 5.59
C ASP A 119 2.50 13.84 5.61
N ARG A 120 2.02 15.02 6.02
CA ARG A 120 0.59 15.36 5.98
C ARG A 120 0.31 16.20 4.77
N LEU A 121 -0.53 15.69 3.88
CA LEU A 121 -0.92 16.39 2.66
C LEU A 121 -2.38 16.82 2.78
N GLU A 122 -2.67 17.98 2.21
CA GLU A 122 -4.01 18.52 2.11
C GLU A 122 -4.44 18.55 0.64
N GLY A 123 -5.69 18.19 0.38
CA GLY A 123 -6.29 18.27 -0.94
C GLY A 123 -7.31 17.18 -1.21
N ASP A 124 -7.97 17.32 -2.34
CA ASP A 124 -8.82 16.29 -2.91
C ASP A 124 -7.96 15.26 -3.65
N ASN A 125 -8.48 14.04 -3.83
CA ASN A 125 -7.80 12.94 -4.54
C ASN A 125 -6.55 12.40 -3.83
N ALA A 126 -6.75 11.80 -2.65
CA ALA A 126 -5.69 11.19 -1.86
C ALA A 126 -4.79 10.21 -2.64
N GLY A 127 -5.33 9.47 -3.61
CA GLY A 127 -4.54 8.56 -4.45
C GLY A 127 -3.47 9.28 -5.26
N ASP A 128 -3.83 10.37 -5.94
CA ASP A 128 -2.90 11.15 -6.76
C ASP A 128 -1.85 11.83 -5.90
N LEU A 129 -2.25 12.42 -4.76
CA LEU A 129 -1.33 13.05 -3.82
C LEU A 129 -0.30 12.06 -3.25
N ILE A 130 -0.73 10.84 -2.92
CA ILE A 130 0.16 9.78 -2.44
C ILE A 130 1.12 9.32 -3.55
N LEU A 131 0.64 9.16 -4.79
CA LEU A 131 1.49 8.82 -5.93
C LEU A 131 2.55 9.91 -6.20
N SER A 132 2.13 11.17 -6.29
CA SER A 132 3.05 12.29 -6.50
C SER A 132 4.07 12.39 -5.38
N ARG A 133 3.66 12.21 -4.12
CA ARG A 133 4.60 12.20 -3.00
C ARG A 133 5.58 11.04 -3.06
N ALA A 134 5.13 9.86 -3.48
CA ALA A 134 6.01 8.71 -3.67
C ALA A 134 7.04 8.94 -4.77
N GLU A 135 6.65 9.60 -5.87
CA GLU A 135 7.55 9.99 -6.95
C GLU A 135 8.58 11.04 -6.48
N GLU A 136 8.14 12.09 -5.77
CA GLU A 136 9.02 13.13 -5.21
C GLU A 136 10.09 12.55 -4.26
N LEU A 137 9.71 11.55 -3.48
CA LEU A 137 10.59 10.89 -2.52
C LEU A 137 11.50 9.84 -3.17
N GLY A 138 11.26 9.50 -4.45
CA GLY A 138 11.94 8.39 -5.11
C GLY A 138 11.68 7.06 -4.40
N ALA A 139 10.41 6.79 -4.05
CA ALA A 139 10.03 5.58 -3.35
C ALA A 139 10.34 4.33 -4.19
N ASP A 140 10.87 3.30 -3.55
CA ASP A 140 11.13 1.99 -4.16
C ASP A 140 9.95 1.04 -3.97
N MET A 141 9.07 1.35 -3.00
CA MET A 141 7.89 0.56 -2.68
C MET A 141 6.83 1.44 -1.99
N MET A 142 5.56 1.13 -2.26
CA MET A 142 4.43 1.64 -1.50
C MET A 142 3.82 0.54 -0.64
N VAL A 143 3.44 0.85 0.60
CA VAL A 143 2.69 -0.02 1.51
C VAL A 143 1.34 0.60 1.75
N MET A 144 0.27 -0.15 1.52
CA MET A 144 -1.08 0.34 1.81
C MET A 144 -2.04 -0.79 2.16
N GLY A 145 -3.08 -0.44 2.91
CA GLY A 145 -4.21 -1.35 3.12
C GLY A 145 -4.98 -1.58 1.82
N ALA A 146 -5.39 -2.82 1.60
CA ALA A 146 -6.50 -3.11 0.69
C ALA A 146 -7.80 -2.50 1.26
N TYR A 147 -8.90 -2.58 0.52
CA TYR A 147 -10.18 -2.15 1.05
C TYR A 147 -10.91 -3.32 1.72
N GLY A 148 -11.35 -3.09 2.95
CA GLY A 148 -12.20 -4.01 3.67
C GLY A 148 -13.65 -3.96 3.26
N GLN A 149 -14.31 -5.11 3.19
CA GLN A 149 -15.77 -5.14 3.01
C GLN A 149 -16.47 -4.30 4.09
N SER A 150 -17.07 -3.19 3.69
CA SER A 150 -18.33 -2.75 4.29
C SER A 150 -19.45 -3.30 3.39
N ARG A 151 -20.40 -3.97 4.04
CA ARG A 151 -21.46 -4.80 3.45
C ARG A 151 -22.24 -4.04 2.37
N ILE A 152 -22.50 -4.72 1.25
CA ILE A 152 -23.40 -4.42 0.10
C ILE A 152 -22.63 -4.22 -1.21
N THR A 153 -22.34 -5.36 -1.84
CA THR A 153 -22.41 -5.67 -3.29
C THR A 153 -21.73 -4.82 -4.37
N GLU A 154 -20.97 -3.77 -4.09
CA GLU A 154 -20.07 -3.17 -5.09
C GLU A 154 -19.04 -2.29 -4.36
N PHE A 155 -17.85 -2.10 -4.95
CA PHE A 155 -16.70 -1.32 -4.42
C PHE A 155 -15.57 -2.11 -3.74
N VAL A 156 -14.74 -2.73 -4.58
CA VAL A 156 -13.62 -3.58 -4.15
C VAL A 156 -12.37 -2.80 -3.67
N PHE A 157 -12.29 -1.49 -3.93
CA PHE A 157 -11.22 -0.62 -3.42
C PHE A 157 -11.72 0.81 -3.17
N GLY A 158 -11.16 1.49 -2.15
CA GLY A 158 -11.37 2.93 -1.93
C GLY A 158 -10.85 3.75 -3.11
N SER A 159 -11.32 4.99 -3.28
CA SER A 159 -10.92 5.88 -4.39
C SER A 159 -9.40 6.00 -4.52
N ALA A 160 -8.70 6.25 -3.41
CA ALA A 160 -7.25 6.34 -3.40
C ALA A 160 -6.56 5.04 -3.87
N THR A 161 -6.98 3.89 -3.34
CA THR A 161 -6.43 2.58 -3.73
C THR A 161 -6.70 2.24 -5.19
N ARG A 162 -7.88 2.60 -5.73
CA ARG A 162 -8.15 2.43 -7.16
C ARG A 162 -7.23 3.27 -8.02
N THR A 163 -7.06 4.54 -7.68
CA THR A 163 -6.15 5.44 -8.40
C THR A 163 -4.73 4.89 -8.40
N ILE A 164 -4.22 4.48 -7.23
CA ILE A 164 -2.88 3.92 -7.08
C ILE A 164 -2.70 2.61 -7.88
N LEU A 165 -3.67 1.69 -7.80
CA LEU A 165 -3.60 0.40 -8.50
C LEU A 165 -3.90 0.48 -10.00
N ALA A 166 -4.53 1.56 -10.47
CA ALA A 166 -4.77 1.76 -11.89
C ALA A 166 -3.48 2.09 -12.65
N ASN A 167 -2.52 2.75 -12.00
CA ASN A 167 -1.24 3.13 -12.59
C ASN A 167 -0.09 2.97 -11.60
N PRO A 168 0.26 1.73 -11.20
CA PRO A 168 1.36 1.51 -10.28
C PRO A 168 2.69 1.89 -10.95
N THR A 169 3.44 2.79 -10.34
CA THR A 169 4.78 3.19 -10.80
C THR A 169 5.90 2.48 -10.03
N VAL A 170 5.58 1.93 -8.86
CA VAL A 170 6.48 1.20 -7.96
C VAL A 170 5.78 -0.07 -7.44
N PRO A 171 6.51 -1.07 -6.93
CA PRO A 171 5.91 -2.20 -6.20
C PRO A 171 4.96 -1.75 -5.10
N ILE A 172 3.78 -2.36 -5.03
CA ILE A 172 2.76 -2.05 -4.02
C ILE A 172 2.55 -3.26 -3.12
N PHE A 173 2.91 -3.14 -1.86
CA PHE A 173 2.58 -4.08 -0.81
C PHE A 173 1.15 -3.81 -0.30
N LEU A 174 0.29 -4.82 -0.40
CA LEU A 174 -1.11 -4.79 -0.01
C LEU A 174 -1.39 -5.85 1.06
N SER A 175 -2.19 -5.50 2.07
CA SER A 175 -2.73 -6.47 3.04
C SER A 175 -4.14 -6.13 3.50
N ARG A 176 -4.82 -7.07 4.15
CA ARG A 176 -6.20 -6.96 4.66
C ARG A 176 -6.39 -7.45 6.09
#